data_AF-A0A2M8Q658-F1
#
_entry.id   AF-A0A2M8Q658-F1
#
_cell.length_a   1.000
_cell.length_b   1.000
_cell.length_c   1.000
_cell.angle_alpha   90.00
_cell.angle_beta   90.00
_cell.angle_gamma   90.00
#
_symmetry.space_group_name_H-M   'P 1'
#
loop_
_entity.id
_entity.type
_entity.pdbx_description
1 polymer ?
#
loop_
_entity_poly.entity_id
_entity_poly.type
_entity_poly.pdbx_seq_one_letter_code
_entity_poly.pdbx_strand_id
1 'polypeptide(L)'
;VLLLAQRLRRQLIDEVLAGDDETTLAYLRRSGFSEQTINHFFRPFYGGIFLDRSLRTSAKCFRFDFKMLSEGAAALPAHGMGAIAGQLGDALLERGLIRLHTP
;
A
#
# COMPACT_ATOMS: atom_id res chain seq x y z
N VAL A 1 11.79 10.54 6.81
CA VAL A 1 10.52 10.07 6.22
C VAL A 1 10.10 10.95 5.04
N LEU A 2 10.02 12.27 5.19
CA LEU A 2 9.65 13.19 4.11
C LEU A 2 10.53 13.10 2.85
N LEU A 3 11.84 12.93 3.01
CA LEU A 3 12.75 12.74 1.86
C LEU A 3 12.44 11.45 1.08
N LEU A 4 12.09 10.37 1.77
CA LEU A 4 11.66 9.13 1.12
C LEU A 4 10.37 9.37 0.32
N ALA A 5 9.41 10.11 0.90
CA ALA A 5 8.17 10.49 0.21
C ALA A 5 8.47 11.32 -1.04
N GLN A 6 9.24 12.41 -0.90
CA GLN A 6 9.63 13.25 -2.04
C GLN A 6 10.34 12.47 -3.15
N ARG A 7 11.23 11.54 -2.80
CA ARG A 7 11.93 10.70 -3.78
C ARG A 7 10.97 9.78 -4.53
N LEU A 8 10.18 8.99 -3.81
CA LEU A 8 9.28 8.00 -4.43
C LEU A 8 8.17 8.65 -5.26
N ARG A 9 7.69 9.83 -4.85
CA ARG A 9 6.69 10.60 -5.60
C ARG A 9 7.16 11.04 -6.98
N ARG A 10 8.47 11.19 -7.18
CA ARG A 10 9.04 11.60 -8.47
C ARG A 10 9.30 10.42 -9.42
N GLN A 11 9.09 9.19 -8.96
CA GLN A 11 9.29 7.98 -9.75
C GLN A 11 7.98 7.50 -10.34
N LEU A 12 8.04 6.88 -11.53
CA LEU A 12 6.91 6.15 -12.10
C LEU A 12 6.67 4.84 -11.33
N ILE A 13 5.47 4.29 -11.42
CA ILE A 13 5.11 3.04 -10.74
C ILE A 13 6.02 1.89 -11.20
N ASP A 14 6.29 1.78 -12.51
CA ASP A 14 7.15 0.73 -13.05
C ASP A 14 8.59 0.83 -12.52
N GLU A 15 9.10 2.06 -12.32
CA GLU A 15 10.42 2.29 -11.72
C GLU A 15 10.46 1.85 -10.25
N VAL A 16 9.35 2.02 -9.54
CA VAL A 16 9.20 1.59 -8.14
C VAL A 16 9.10 0.06 -8.01
N LEU A 17 8.66 -0.63 -9.04
CA LEU A 17 8.50 -2.10 -9.05
C LEU A 17 9.65 -2.85 -9.73
N ALA A 18 10.49 -2.16 -10.50
CA ALA A 18 11.65 -2.71 -11.18
C ALA A 18 12.82 -3.07 -10.23
N GLY A 19 13.77 -3.85 -10.78
CA GLY A 19 15.03 -4.25 -10.13
C GLY A 19 14.93 -5.52 -9.28
N ASP A 20 16.02 -5.87 -8.60
CA ASP A 20 16.03 -6.94 -7.61
C ASP A 20 15.21 -6.56 -6.37
N ASP A 21 14.75 -7.56 -5.63
CA ASP A 21 13.94 -7.36 -4.43
C ASP A 21 14.73 -7.66 -3.15
N GLU A 22 14.36 -6.97 -2.08
CA GLU A 22 14.90 -7.15 -0.73
C GLU A 22 13.76 -7.06 0.30
N THR A 23 14.02 -7.40 1.56
CA THR A 23 13.02 -7.20 2.61
C THR A 23 12.81 -5.70 2.87
N THR A 24 11.59 -5.32 3.25
CA THR A 24 11.28 -3.94 3.68
C THR A 24 12.23 -3.47 4.79
N LEU A 25 12.56 -4.35 5.75
CA LEU A 25 13.52 -4.03 6.81
C LEU A 25 14.91 -3.70 6.27
N ALA A 26 15.44 -4.51 5.35
CA ALA A 26 16.75 -4.28 4.73
C ALA A 26 16.77 -2.96 3.96
N TYR A 27 15.73 -2.69 3.17
CA TYR A 27 15.57 -1.46 2.42
C TYR A 27 15.55 -0.22 3.33
N LEU A 28 14.82 -0.28 4.45
CA LEU A 28 14.72 0.83 5.41
C LEU A 28 16.07 1.12 6.08
N ARG A 29 16.79 0.08 6.50
CA ARG A 29 18.14 0.21 7.06
C ARG A 29 19.12 0.81 6.05
N ARG A 30 19.12 0.27 4.82
CA ARG A 30 19.94 0.77 3.71
C ARG A 30 19.60 2.21 3.32
N SER A 31 18.35 2.62 3.52
CA SER A 31 17.89 3.99 3.32
C SER A 31 18.27 4.96 4.45
N GLY A 32 19.00 4.49 5.48
CA GLY A 32 19.54 5.33 6.55
C GLY A 32 18.58 5.61 7.71
N PHE A 33 17.48 4.86 7.83
CA PHE A 33 16.58 4.99 8.98
C PHE A 33 17.18 4.34 10.23
N SER A 34 17.08 5.04 11.37
CA SER A 34 17.50 4.48 12.66
C SER A 34 16.56 3.35 13.11
N GLU A 35 17.07 2.41 13.90
CA GLU A 35 16.25 1.36 14.51
C GLU A 35 15.09 1.93 15.32
N GLN A 36 15.29 3.08 15.99
CA GLN A 36 14.22 3.76 16.73
C GLN A 36 13.08 4.21 15.80
N THR A 37 13.39 4.84 14.66
CA THR A 37 12.35 5.22 13.67
C THR A 37 11.69 3.98 13.06
N ILE A 38 12.46 2.95 12.75
CA ILE A 38 11.93 1.68 12.22
C ILE A 38 10.94 1.08 13.22
N ASN A 39 11.29 1.00 14.50
CA ASN A 39 10.46 0.34 15.51
C ASN A 39 9.26 1.17 15.97
N HIS A 40 9.33 2.50 15.95
CA HIS A 40 8.22 3.35 16.38
C HIS A 40 7.27 3.79 15.26
N PHE A 41 7.72 3.84 14.00
CA PHE A 41 6.89 4.27 12.88
C PHE A 41 6.63 3.16 11.87
N PHE A 42 7.69 2.62 11.26
CA PHE A 42 7.51 1.69 10.13
C PHE A 42 6.95 0.35 10.57
N ARG A 43 7.46 -0.22 11.66
CA ARG A 43 7.05 -1.54 12.14
C ARG A 43 5.59 -1.57 12.61
N PRO A 44 5.07 -0.59 13.37
CA PRO A 44 3.66 -0.57 13.72
C PRO A 44 2.76 -0.31 12.51
N PHE A 45 3.09 0.67 11.67
CA PHE A 45 2.23 1.09 10.56
C PHE A 45 2.22 0.06 9.42
N TYR A 46 3.38 -0.28 8.86
CA TYR A 46 3.47 -1.27 7.78
C TYR A 46 3.31 -2.70 8.26
N GLY A 47 3.58 -2.99 9.53
CA GLY A 47 3.19 -4.27 10.12
C GLY A 47 1.67 -4.46 10.15
N GLY A 48 0.91 -3.36 10.25
CA GLY A 48 -0.55 -3.38 10.09
C GLY A 48 -0.99 -3.56 8.64
N ILE A 49 -0.39 -2.81 7.70
CA ILE A 49 -0.70 -2.91 6.25
C ILE A 49 -0.38 -4.31 5.72
N PHE A 50 0.79 -4.85 6.05
CA PHE A 50 1.24 -6.16 5.55
C PHE A 50 0.80 -7.33 6.41
N LEU A 51 0.20 -7.08 7.57
CA LEU A 51 -0.05 -8.10 8.59
C LEU A 51 1.22 -8.89 8.99
N ASP A 52 2.40 -8.25 8.83
CA ASP A 52 3.72 -8.81 9.16
C ASP A 52 4.58 -7.78 9.91
N ARG A 53 4.65 -7.92 11.25
CA ARG A 53 5.48 -7.05 12.09
C ARG A 53 6.98 -7.29 11.91
N SER A 54 7.42 -8.35 11.25
CA SER A 54 8.86 -8.59 11.01
C SER A 54 9.42 -7.69 9.89
N LEU A 55 8.56 -7.13 9.04
CA LEU A 55 8.90 -6.36 7.85
C LEU A 55 9.72 -7.18 6.84
N ARG A 56 9.38 -8.47 6.69
CA ARG A 56 9.99 -9.36 5.69
C ARG A 56 9.33 -9.22 4.32
N THR A 57 8.15 -8.63 4.25
CA THR A 57 7.47 -8.27 2.99
C THR A 57 8.40 -7.52 2.04
N SER A 58 8.22 -7.78 0.74
CA SER A 58 8.92 -7.15 -0.37
C SER A 58 9.07 -5.64 -0.21
N ALA A 59 10.28 -5.14 -0.41
CA ALA A 59 10.55 -3.70 -0.45
C ALA A 59 9.85 -3.04 -1.65
N LYS A 60 9.58 -3.77 -2.73
CA LYS A 60 8.79 -3.25 -3.86
C LYS A 60 7.37 -2.93 -3.44
N CYS A 61 6.70 -3.83 -2.71
CA CYS A 61 5.38 -3.57 -2.12
C CYS A 61 5.41 -2.34 -1.21
N PHE A 62 6.40 -2.27 -0.31
CA PHE A 62 6.59 -1.10 0.55
C PHE A 62 6.76 0.20 -0.24
N ARG A 63 7.63 0.25 -1.26
CA ARG A 63 7.85 1.47 -2.03
C ARG A 63 6.58 1.88 -2.78
N PHE A 64 5.83 0.91 -3.33
CA PHE A 64 4.57 1.17 -4.00
C PHE A 64 3.54 1.76 -3.04
N ASP A 65 3.27 1.10 -1.92
CA ASP A 65 2.30 1.57 -0.93
C ASP A 65 2.70 2.92 -0.35
N PHE A 66 3.98 3.10 0.00
CA PHE A 66 4.50 4.35 0.53
C PHE A 66 4.34 5.50 -0.49
N LYS A 67 4.58 5.24 -1.79
CA LYS A 67 4.33 6.22 -2.86
C LYS A 67 2.85 6.57 -2.92
N MET A 68 1.96 5.59 -3.06
CA MET A 68 0.52 5.82 -3.20
C MET A 68 -0.06 6.59 -2.00
N LEU A 69 0.33 6.22 -0.78
CA LEU A 69 -0.06 6.91 0.46
C LEU A 69 0.53 8.32 0.58
N SER A 70 1.66 8.61 -0.08
CA SER A 70 2.30 9.93 -0.06
C SER A 70 1.77 10.88 -1.15
N GLU A 71 1.18 10.35 -2.22
CA GLU A 71 0.63 11.12 -3.35
C GLU A 71 -0.84 11.42 -3.20
N GLY A 72 -1.62 10.43 -2.77
CA GLY A 72 -3.07 10.52 -2.73
C GLY A 72 -3.57 11.40 -1.59
N ALA A 73 -4.61 12.17 -1.88
CA ALA A 73 -5.47 12.71 -0.83
C ALA A 73 -6.25 11.56 -0.20
N ALA A 74 -6.29 11.51 1.14
CA ALA A 74 -7.24 10.64 1.82
C ALA A 74 -8.66 11.13 1.49
N ALA A 75 -9.48 10.25 0.91
CA ALA A 75 -10.83 10.57 0.50
C ALA A 75 -11.80 9.48 0.97
N LEU A 76 -13.01 9.90 1.31
CA LEU A 76 -14.13 8.99 1.54
C LEU A 76 -15.13 9.21 0.38
N PRO A 77 -15.57 8.16 -0.33
CA PRO A 77 -16.62 8.32 -1.33
C PRO A 77 -17.86 8.97 -0.70
N ALA A 78 -18.47 9.94 -1.37
CA ALA A 78 -19.58 10.74 -0.83
C ALA A 78 -20.78 9.90 -0.36
N HIS A 79 -20.95 8.71 -0.97
CA HIS A 79 -22.02 7.76 -0.66
C HIS A 79 -21.53 6.52 0.11
N GLY A 80 -20.36 6.61 0.74
CA GLY A 80 -19.73 5.52 1.49
C GLY A 80 -18.98 4.50 0.62
N MET A 81 -18.21 3.62 1.26
CA MET A 81 -17.34 2.64 0.57
C MET A 81 -18.12 1.66 -0.32
N GLY A 82 -19.38 1.36 0.01
CA GLY A 82 -20.24 0.47 -0.79
C GLY A 82 -20.51 0.98 -2.20
N ALA A 83 -20.41 2.29 -2.45
CA ALA A 83 -20.64 2.88 -3.76
C ALA A 83 -19.65 2.38 -4.83
N ILE A 84 -18.41 2.06 -4.44
CA ILE A 84 -17.40 1.52 -5.36
C ILE A 84 -17.80 0.11 -5.82
N ALA A 85 -18.25 -0.73 -4.88
CA ALA A 85 -18.70 -2.09 -5.20
C ALA A 85 -19.95 -2.05 -6.10
N GLY A 86 -20.90 -1.16 -5.82
CA GLY A 86 -22.09 -0.97 -6.67
C GLY A 86 -21.72 -0.54 -8.09
N GLN A 87 -20.88 0.50 -8.23
CA GLN A 87 -20.44 0.98 -9.55
C GLN A 87 -19.80 -0.12 -10.42
N LEU A 88 -19.03 -1.04 -9.82
CA LEU A 88 -18.38 -2.13 -10.54
C LEU A 88 -19.30 -3.35 -10.76
N GLY A 89 -20.24 -3.58 -9.85
CA GLY A 89 -20.95 -4.85 -9.72
C GLY A 89 -22.43 -4.83 -10.11
N ASP A 90 -23.12 -3.70 -10.05
CA ASP A 90 -24.59 -3.64 -10.15
C ASP A 90 -25.09 -4.23 -11.47
N ALA A 91 -24.48 -3.85 -12.60
CA ALA A 91 -24.85 -4.40 -13.91
C ALA A 91 -24.59 -5.92 -14.02
N LEU A 92 -23.60 -6.44 -13.30
CA LEU A 92 -23.31 -7.88 -13.28
C LEU A 92 -24.31 -8.62 -12.38
N LEU A 93 -24.72 -7.99 -11.28
CA LEU A 93 -25.76 -8.50 -10.37
C LEU A 93 -27.12 -8.58 -11.07
N GLU A 94 -27.51 -7.51 -11.78
CA GLU A 94 -28.75 -7.46 -12.58
C GLU A 94 -28.80 -8.56 -13.65
N ARG A 95 -27.64 -8.88 -14.24
CA ARG A 95 -27.50 -9.94 -15.23
C ARG A 95 -27.39 -11.35 -14.61
N GLY A 96 -27.48 -11.46 -13.29
CA GLY A 96 -27.32 -12.73 -12.57
C GLY A 96 -25.92 -13.35 -12.63
N LEU A 97 -24.89 -12.55 -12.96
CA LEU A 97 -23.50 -12.98 -13.07
C LEU A 97 -22.73 -12.91 -11.75
N ILE A 98 -23.26 -12.17 -10.76
CA ILE A 98 -22.78 -12.17 -9.39
C ILE A 98 -23.82 -12.86 -8.51
N ARG A 99 -23.39 -13.79 -7.67
CA ARG A 99 -24.22 -14.41 -6.64
C ARG A 99 -23.72 -13.98 -5.27
N LEU A 100 -24.60 -13.41 -4.48
CA LEU A 100 -24.32 -13.02 -3.10
C LEU A 100 -24.75 -14.15 -2.15
N HIS A 101 -24.22 -14.16 -0.93
CA HIS A 101 -24.64 -15.08 0.14
C HIS A 101 -24.55 -16.57 -0.22
N THR A 102 -23.60 -16.94 -1.08
CA THR A 102 -23.33 -18.35 -1.41
C THR A 102 -22.12 -18.79 -0.56
N PRO A 103 -22.26 -19.77 0.36
CA PRO A 103 -21.14 -20.31 1.12
C PRO A 103 -20.12 -21.03 0.25
#